data_AF-A0A099P8H4-F1
#
_entry.id   AF-A0A099P8H4-F1
#
_cell.length_a   1.000
_cell.length_b   1.000
_cell.length_c   1.000
_cell.angle_alpha   90.00
_cell.angle_beta   90.00
_cell.angle_gamma   90.00
#
_symmetry.space_group_name_H-M   'P 1'
#
loop_
_entity.id
_entity.type
_entity.pdbx_description
1 polymer ?
#
loop_
_entity_poly.entity_id
_entity_poly.type
_entity_poly.pdbx_seq_one_letter_code
_entity_poly.pdbx_strand_id
1 'polypeptide(L)'
;MASAGVASRGPMLNGNERDYNHVSDKEYVKFRNLAEEAYSKRQKLSALSQQAYQKGDKKSASELSRKAKEQLSIAEGYNEKAATYVFLENNKDSDDDDIDLHGLYIKEAEYILKQRIISGISKNQPKLDCIVGKGLHSKDGVAKLKPAVEELCRKANLKCWIDEKNTGVLHIGLKNASIPQSWYDINPHGIGAMDDNYFAYHPNEIPQGHQPSHQYNYAQSQPQPQQQANTNIQPYHQQNYHQQQQQQQQQQHNNNNNEEMALALCSVAAALFKCFYR
;
A
#
# COMPACT_ATOMS: atom_id res chain seq x y z
N MET A 1 -31.24 -8.28 -49.48
CA MET A 1 -29.93 -8.57 -48.87
C MET A 1 -29.56 -7.35 -48.04
N ALA A 2 -29.99 -7.31 -46.77
CA ALA A 2 -29.90 -6.12 -45.92
C ALA A 2 -28.76 -6.26 -44.90
N SER A 3 -27.92 -5.23 -44.84
CA SER A 3 -26.88 -5.00 -43.85
C SER A 3 -27.47 -4.80 -42.46
N ALA A 4 -26.90 -5.44 -41.44
CA ALA A 4 -27.14 -5.10 -40.04
C ALA A 4 -25.80 -4.84 -39.35
N GLY A 5 -25.67 -3.63 -38.82
CA GLY A 5 -24.45 -3.06 -38.28
C GLY A 5 -24.07 -3.59 -36.89
N VAL A 6 -22.77 -3.45 -36.64
CA VAL A 6 -22.09 -3.68 -35.36
C VAL A 6 -22.57 -2.65 -34.34
N ALA A 7 -23.27 -3.10 -33.30
CA ALA A 7 -23.57 -2.27 -32.13
C ALA A 7 -22.42 -2.36 -31.13
N SER A 8 -21.48 -1.42 -31.24
CA SER A 8 -20.55 -1.06 -30.16
C SER A 8 -21.38 -0.60 -28.96
N ARG A 9 -21.39 -1.40 -27.88
CA ARG A 9 -21.93 -1.00 -26.58
C ARG A 9 -20.78 -0.48 -25.74
N GLY A 10 -20.43 0.79 -25.93
CA GLY A 10 -19.66 1.52 -24.92
C GLY A 10 -20.55 1.73 -23.68
N PRO A 11 -19.98 1.69 -22.46
CA PRO A 11 -20.76 1.90 -21.25
C PRO A 11 -21.26 3.36 -21.21
N MET A 12 -22.57 3.52 -21.08
CA MET A 12 -23.22 4.82 -20.87
C MET A 12 -22.95 5.28 -19.43
N LEU A 13 -22.06 6.27 -19.28
CA LEU A 13 -21.80 6.95 -18.02
C LEU A 13 -22.94 7.92 -17.72
N ASN A 14 -23.78 7.60 -16.74
CA ASN A 14 -24.91 8.43 -16.33
C ASN A 14 -24.72 8.94 -14.88
N GLY A 15 -24.10 10.11 -14.76
CA GLY A 15 -24.57 11.25 -13.94
C GLY A 15 -24.72 11.17 -12.41
N ASN A 16 -24.50 10.03 -11.74
CA ASN A 16 -24.54 9.90 -10.28
C ASN A 16 -23.67 8.72 -9.80
N GLU A 17 -22.46 8.60 -10.34
CA GLU A 17 -21.51 7.54 -9.94
C GLU A 17 -21.04 7.79 -8.50
N ARG A 18 -21.68 7.08 -7.56
CA ARG A 18 -20.98 6.67 -6.35
C ARG A 18 -19.75 5.91 -6.84
N ASP A 19 -18.57 6.47 -6.57
CA ASP A 19 -17.26 5.84 -6.76
C ASP A 19 -17.27 4.57 -5.87
N TYR A 20 -17.87 3.49 -6.37
CA TYR A 20 -18.16 2.27 -5.62
C TYR A 20 -16.83 1.59 -5.35
N ASN A 21 -16.22 1.94 -4.22
CA ASN A 21 -14.95 1.39 -3.78
C ASN A 21 -15.15 0.72 -2.42
N HIS A 22 -14.67 -0.51 -2.30
CA HIS A 22 -14.72 -1.30 -1.09
C HIS A 22 -13.76 -0.81 0.02
N VAL A 23 -13.07 0.31 -0.17
CA VAL A 23 -12.31 1.01 0.90
C VAL A 23 -13.20 1.48 2.06
N SER A 24 -14.49 1.72 1.82
CA SER A 24 -15.44 2.03 2.91
C SER A 24 -16.05 0.79 3.57
N ASP A 25 -15.75 -0.41 3.07
CA ASP A 25 -16.36 -1.63 3.58
C ASP A 25 -15.89 -1.93 5.00
N LYS A 26 -16.84 -2.39 5.82
CA LYS A 26 -16.61 -2.63 7.24
C LYS A 26 -15.48 -3.63 7.48
N GLU A 27 -15.38 -4.68 6.66
CA GLU A 27 -14.32 -5.69 6.80
C GLU A 27 -12.94 -5.14 6.40
N TYR A 28 -12.83 -4.39 5.30
CA TYR A 28 -11.59 -3.68 4.95
C TYR A 28 -11.14 -2.75 6.08
N VAL A 29 -12.03 -1.87 6.54
CA VAL A 29 -11.74 -0.89 7.61
C VAL A 29 -11.32 -1.60 8.89
N LYS A 30 -11.98 -2.69 9.26
CA LYS A 30 -11.63 -3.53 10.41
C LYS A 30 -10.21 -4.09 10.30
N PHE A 31 -9.84 -4.69 9.16
CA PHE A 31 -8.48 -5.20 8.98
C PHE A 31 -7.43 -4.09 9.02
N ARG A 32 -7.68 -2.94 8.38
CA ARG A 32 -6.76 -1.78 8.45
C ARG A 32 -6.61 -1.25 9.88
N ASN A 33 -7.68 -1.18 10.65
CA ASN A 33 -7.63 -0.74 12.05
C ASN A 33 -6.84 -1.71 12.93
N LEU A 34 -7.00 -3.02 12.74
CA LEU A 34 -6.23 -4.05 13.46
C LEU A 34 -4.73 -3.97 13.13
N ALA A 35 -4.40 -3.73 11.85
CA ALA A 35 -3.01 -3.50 11.43
C ALA A 35 -2.41 -2.25 12.09
N GLU A 36 -3.16 -1.13 12.12
CA GLU A 36 -2.73 0.13 12.73
C GLU A 36 -2.52 -0.01 14.25
N GLU A 37 -3.39 -0.73 14.94
CA GLU A 37 -3.24 -1.01 16.37
C GLU A 37 -1.95 -1.80 16.65
N ALA A 38 -1.67 -2.82 15.84
CA ALA A 38 -0.44 -3.61 15.95
C ALA A 38 0.81 -2.77 15.64
N TYR A 39 0.77 -1.88 14.64
CA TYR A 39 1.87 -0.93 14.39
C TYR A 39 2.12 0.01 15.56
N SER A 40 1.05 0.55 16.15
CA SER A 40 1.14 1.41 17.33
C SER A 40 1.80 0.68 18.51
N LYS A 41 1.45 -0.59 18.74
CA LYS A 41 2.10 -1.44 19.76
C LYS A 41 3.56 -1.70 19.43
N ARG A 42 3.87 -2.03 18.17
CA ARG A 42 5.25 -2.22 17.68
C ARG A 42 6.11 -0.99 17.92
N GLN A 43 5.59 0.21 17.64
CA GLN A 43 6.33 1.47 17.81
C GLN A 43 6.68 1.69 19.29
N LYS A 44 5.72 1.50 20.19
CA LYS A 44 5.94 1.59 21.64
C LYS A 44 7.00 0.58 22.12
N LEU A 45 6.89 -0.68 21.72
CA LEU A 45 7.85 -1.73 22.09
C LEU A 45 9.26 -1.45 21.55
N SER A 46 9.35 -0.95 20.31
CA SER A 46 10.63 -0.58 19.71
C SER A 46 11.29 0.60 20.44
N ALA A 47 10.52 1.63 20.82
CA ALA A 47 11.02 2.74 21.61
C ALA A 47 11.53 2.28 22.99
N LEU A 48 10.76 1.43 23.68
CA LEU A 48 11.17 0.86 24.96
C LEU A 48 12.44 -0.02 24.83
N SER A 49 12.54 -0.80 23.74
CA SER A 49 13.73 -1.61 23.44
C SER A 49 14.98 -0.74 23.29
N GLN A 50 14.86 0.37 22.55
CA GLN A 50 15.97 1.33 22.37
C GLN A 50 16.38 1.99 23.69
N GLN A 51 15.40 2.38 24.52
CA GLN A 51 15.68 2.94 25.85
C GLN A 51 16.38 1.93 26.77
N ALA A 52 15.96 0.67 26.78
CA ALA A 52 16.62 -0.38 27.57
C ALA A 52 18.07 -0.62 27.10
N TYR A 53 18.29 -0.62 25.79
CA TYR A 53 19.64 -0.75 25.21
C TYR A 53 20.55 0.40 25.62
N GLN A 54 20.05 1.64 25.56
CA GLN A 54 20.79 2.84 25.99
C GLN A 54 21.15 2.82 27.48
N LYS A 55 20.32 2.18 28.31
CA LYS A 55 20.59 1.96 29.74
C LYS A 55 21.53 0.78 30.03
N GLY A 56 22.00 0.08 29.00
CA GLY A 56 22.86 -1.10 29.14
C GLY A 56 22.11 -2.40 29.48
N ASP A 57 20.78 -2.37 29.60
CA ASP A 57 19.96 -3.55 29.84
C ASP A 57 19.70 -4.30 28.52
N LYS A 58 20.72 -5.07 28.11
CA LYS A 58 20.69 -5.84 26.86
C LYS A 58 19.60 -6.93 26.86
N LYS A 59 19.28 -7.50 28.02
CA LYS A 59 18.28 -8.57 28.13
C LYS A 59 16.88 -8.02 27.84
N SER A 60 16.49 -6.95 28.54
CA SER A 60 15.19 -6.31 28.31
C SER A 60 15.10 -5.72 26.90
N ALA A 61 16.19 -5.13 26.39
CA ALA A 61 16.22 -4.63 25.01
C ALA A 61 15.91 -5.73 23.98
N SER A 62 16.54 -6.91 24.13
CA SER A 62 16.33 -8.06 23.25
C SER A 62 14.90 -8.58 23.33
N GLU A 63 14.35 -8.76 24.54
CA GLU A 63 12.98 -9.24 24.74
C GLU A 63 11.93 -8.28 24.14
N LEU A 64 12.09 -6.97 24.35
CA LEU A 64 11.21 -5.94 23.77
C LEU A 64 11.33 -5.88 22.24
N SER A 65 12.54 -6.06 21.70
CA SER A 65 12.76 -6.13 20.25
C SER A 65 12.04 -7.33 19.62
N ARG A 66 12.11 -8.51 20.24
CA ARG A 66 11.35 -9.69 19.79
C ARG A 66 9.85 -9.42 19.78
N LYS A 67 9.30 -8.85 20.86
CA LYS A 67 7.87 -8.48 20.92
C LYS A 67 7.49 -7.45 19.85
N ALA A 68 8.37 -6.49 19.56
CA ALA A 68 8.14 -5.52 18.49
C ALA A 68 8.08 -6.20 17.11
N LYS A 69 8.93 -7.21 16.85
CA LYS A 69 8.90 -8.01 15.62
C LYS A 69 7.61 -8.84 15.51
N GLU A 70 7.13 -9.41 16.61
CA GLU A 70 5.85 -10.13 16.63
C GLU A 70 4.68 -9.20 16.27
N GLN A 71 4.64 -7.99 16.82
CA GLN A 71 3.62 -7.01 16.46
C GLN A 71 3.73 -6.54 15.00
N LEU A 72 4.95 -6.48 14.44
CA LEU A 72 5.13 -6.21 13.01
C LEU A 72 4.50 -7.30 12.14
N SER A 73 4.77 -8.57 12.45
CA SER A 73 4.18 -9.71 11.72
C SER A 73 2.66 -9.72 11.80
N ILE A 74 2.08 -9.38 12.96
CA ILE A 74 0.62 -9.24 13.12
C ILE A 74 0.09 -8.09 12.24
N ALA A 75 0.76 -6.93 12.23
CA ALA A 75 0.34 -5.79 11.42
C ALA A 75 0.38 -6.10 9.92
N GLU A 76 1.45 -6.76 9.47
CA GLU A 76 1.61 -7.20 8.08
C GLU A 76 0.52 -8.20 7.67
N GLY A 77 0.23 -9.21 8.51
CA GLY A 77 -0.82 -10.18 8.23
C GLY A 77 -2.23 -9.56 8.14
N TYR A 78 -2.54 -8.53 8.93
CA TYR A 78 -3.81 -7.81 8.79
C TYR A 78 -3.84 -6.89 7.56
N ASN A 79 -2.72 -6.27 7.18
CA ASN A 79 -2.66 -5.51 5.92
C ASN A 79 -2.83 -6.40 4.71
N GLU A 80 -2.22 -7.59 4.70
CA GLU A 80 -2.39 -8.56 3.63
C GLU A 80 -3.86 -8.97 3.48
N LYS A 81 -4.56 -9.24 4.59
CA LYS A 81 -6.01 -9.50 4.58
C LYS A 81 -6.82 -8.33 4.03
N ALA A 82 -6.51 -7.10 4.44
CA ALA A 82 -7.17 -5.90 3.93
C ALA A 82 -6.95 -5.73 2.42
N ALA A 83 -5.70 -5.87 1.97
CA ALA A 83 -5.31 -5.76 0.57
C ALA A 83 -6.00 -6.83 -0.29
N THR A 84 -6.00 -8.08 0.17
CA THR A 84 -6.64 -9.19 -0.52
C THR A 84 -8.14 -8.98 -0.62
N TYR A 85 -8.78 -8.59 0.48
CA TYR A 85 -10.22 -8.32 0.49
C TYR A 85 -10.59 -7.22 -0.52
N VAL A 86 -9.98 -6.03 -0.42
CA VAL A 86 -10.35 -4.92 -1.32
C VAL A 86 -10.03 -5.22 -2.78
N PHE A 87 -8.91 -5.90 -3.05
CA PHE A 87 -8.55 -6.30 -4.40
C PHE A 87 -9.57 -7.27 -4.98
N LEU A 88 -9.93 -8.32 -4.25
CA LEU A 88 -10.91 -9.30 -4.74
C LEU A 88 -12.27 -8.64 -4.97
N GLU A 89 -12.76 -7.86 -4.02
CA GLU A 89 -14.06 -7.19 -4.14
C GLU A 89 -14.10 -6.23 -5.33
N ASN A 90 -13.07 -5.38 -5.50
CA ASN A 90 -13.02 -4.43 -6.60
C ASN A 90 -12.95 -5.11 -7.99
N ASN A 91 -12.40 -6.32 -8.07
CA ASN A 91 -12.14 -6.99 -9.34
C ASN A 91 -13.14 -8.11 -9.71
N LYS A 92 -14.19 -8.31 -8.90
CA LYS A 92 -15.22 -9.35 -9.15
C LYS A 92 -15.84 -9.32 -10.55
N ASP A 93 -16.07 -8.13 -11.05
CA ASP A 93 -16.73 -7.89 -12.33
C ASP A 93 -15.80 -7.22 -13.35
N SER A 94 -14.47 -7.31 -13.14
CA SER A 94 -13.47 -6.75 -14.06
C SER A 94 -13.34 -7.56 -15.35
N ASP A 95 -13.12 -6.86 -16.46
CA ASP A 95 -12.77 -7.48 -17.73
C ASP A 95 -11.38 -8.14 -17.68
N ASP A 96 -11.08 -9.07 -18.60
CA ASP A 96 -9.81 -9.80 -18.61
C ASP A 96 -8.59 -8.89 -18.79
N ASP A 97 -8.72 -7.71 -19.40
CA ASP A 97 -7.66 -6.70 -19.54
C ASP A 97 -7.72 -5.57 -18.51
N ASP A 98 -8.57 -5.67 -17.49
CA ASP A 98 -8.68 -4.70 -16.40
C ASP A 98 -7.94 -5.15 -15.13
N ILE A 99 -7.51 -4.17 -14.33
CA ILE A 99 -7.11 -4.40 -12.94
C ILE A 99 -7.38 -3.17 -12.07
N ASP A 100 -8.19 -3.34 -11.03
CA ASP A 100 -8.46 -2.33 -10.01
C ASP A 100 -7.51 -2.50 -8.81
N LEU A 101 -6.68 -1.48 -8.59
CA LEU A 101 -5.74 -1.36 -7.48
C LEU A 101 -6.15 -0.30 -6.46
N HIS A 102 -7.35 0.27 -6.60
CA HIS A 102 -7.84 1.31 -5.72
C HIS A 102 -7.97 0.79 -4.28
N GLY A 103 -7.55 1.61 -3.31
CA GLY A 103 -7.63 1.24 -1.90
C GLY A 103 -6.47 0.41 -1.37
N LEU A 104 -5.57 -0.03 -2.25
CA LEU A 104 -4.31 -0.64 -1.89
C LEU A 104 -3.29 0.42 -1.47
N TYR A 105 -2.39 0.04 -0.56
CA TYR A 105 -1.17 0.80 -0.33
C TYR A 105 -0.19 0.57 -1.49
N ILE A 106 0.71 1.54 -1.72
CA ILE A 106 1.63 1.52 -2.87
C ILE A 106 2.37 0.18 -3.01
N LYS A 107 2.90 -0.37 -1.91
CA LYS A 107 3.68 -1.62 -1.96
C LYS A 107 2.82 -2.84 -2.30
N GLU A 108 1.57 -2.85 -1.85
CA GLU A 108 0.59 -3.89 -2.16
C GLU A 108 0.21 -3.82 -3.65
N ALA A 109 -0.11 -2.62 -4.14
CA ALA A 109 -0.43 -2.37 -5.54
C ALA A 109 0.74 -2.70 -6.47
N GLU A 110 1.97 -2.28 -6.14
CA GLU A 110 3.17 -2.64 -6.90
C GLU A 110 3.36 -4.16 -6.98
N TYR A 111 3.15 -4.87 -5.87
CA TYR A 111 3.30 -6.32 -5.83
C TYR A 111 2.28 -7.03 -6.71
N ILE A 112 1.00 -6.66 -6.58
CA ILE A 112 -0.11 -7.22 -7.35
C ILE A 112 0.03 -6.90 -8.84
N LEU A 113 0.35 -5.65 -9.19
CA LEU A 113 0.51 -5.22 -10.58
C LEU A 113 1.65 -5.95 -11.29
N LYS A 114 2.76 -6.26 -10.61
CA LYS A 114 3.84 -7.07 -11.20
C LYS A 114 3.34 -8.45 -11.62
N GLN A 115 2.55 -9.11 -10.76
CA GLN A 115 1.96 -10.41 -11.10
C GLN A 115 1.04 -10.28 -12.31
N ARG A 116 0.20 -9.24 -12.33
CA ARG A 116 -0.73 -9.00 -13.44
C ARG A 116 -0.02 -8.74 -14.76
N ILE A 117 1.05 -7.95 -14.75
CA ILE A 117 1.88 -7.68 -15.94
C ILE A 117 2.52 -8.97 -16.44
N ILE A 118 3.10 -9.78 -15.56
CA ILE A 118 3.71 -11.07 -15.93
C ILE A 118 2.67 -12.01 -16.54
N SER A 119 1.49 -12.11 -15.91
CA SER A 119 0.35 -12.91 -16.40
C SER A 119 -0.17 -12.39 -17.75
N GLY A 120 -0.31 -11.08 -17.93
CA GLY A 120 -0.78 -10.51 -19.18
C GLY A 120 0.18 -10.73 -20.34
N ILE A 121 1.49 -10.65 -20.08
CA ILE A 121 2.53 -10.98 -21.06
C ILE A 121 2.45 -12.46 -21.44
N SER A 122 2.31 -13.38 -20.47
CA SER A 122 2.22 -14.81 -20.75
C SER A 122 0.95 -15.18 -21.52
N LYS A 123 -0.15 -14.45 -21.30
CA LYS A 123 -1.42 -14.55 -22.04
C LYS A 123 -1.39 -13.83 -23.41
N ASN A 124 -0.27 -13.21 -23.81
CA ASN A 124 -0.16 -12.39 -25.03
C ASN A 124 -1.18 -11.23 -25.13
N GLN A 125 -1.58 -10.67 -24.00
CA GLN A 125 -2.48 -9.52 -23.98
C GLN A 125 -1.75 -8.28 -24.54
N PRO A 126 -2.41 -7.43 -25.35
CA PRO A 126 -1.77 -6.27 -25.94
C PRO A 126 -1.61 -5.10 -24.95
N LYS A 127 -2.54 -4.98 -24.00
CA LYS A 127 -2.61 -3.91 -23.00
C LYS A 127 -3.24 -4.41 -21.70
N LEU A 128 -3.13 -3.58 -20.67
CA LEU A 128 -3.80 -3.69 -19.38
C LEU A 128 -4.32 -2.32 -18.98
N ASP A 129 -5.58 -2.22 -18.55
CA ASP A 129 -6.18 -0.98 -18.04
C ASP A 129 -6.15 -1.03 -16.50
N CYS A 130 -5.24 -0.22 -15.94
CA CYS A 130 -4.97 -0.19 -14.51
C CYS A 130 -5.74 0.96 -13.84
N ILE A 131 -6.73 0.61 -13.03
CA ILE A 131 -7.57 1.54 -12.28
C ILE A 131 -6.88 1.80 -10.93
N VAL A 132 -6.42 3.02 -10.72
CA VAL A 132 -5.73 3.46 -9.48
C VAL A 132 -6.59 4.38 -8.60
N GLY A 133 -7.77 4.74 -9.10
CA GLY A 133 -8.68 5.69 -8.48
C GLY A 133 -8.31 7.15 -8.75
N LYS A 134 -9.30 8.05 -8.63
CA LYS A 134 -9.13 9.50 -8.89
C LYS A 134 -8.45 10.26 -7.75
N GLY A 135 -8.15 9.60 -6.63
CA GLY A 135 -7.53 10.20 -5.45
C GLY A 135 -8.49 10.96 -4.51
N LEU A 136 -9.78 11.01 -4.84
CA LEU A 136 -10.83 11.77 -4.11
C LEU A 136 -10.99 11.36 -2.64
N HIS A 137 -10.68 10.10 -2.30
CA HIS A 137 -10.82 9.54 -0.95
C HIS A 137 -9.48 9.35 -0.22
N SER A 138 -8.36 9.72 -0.84
CA SER A 138 -7.08 9.67 -0.15
C SER A 138 -7.04 10.76 0.94
N LYS A 139 -6.49 10.45 2.12
CA LYS A 139 -6.39 11.41 3.26
C LYS A 139 -5.75 12.77 2.90
N ASP A 140 -4.99 12.83 1.80
CA ASP A 140 -4.31 14.04 1.32
C ASP A 140 -4.81 14.50 -0.07
N GLY A 141 -5.82 13.86 -0.67
CA GLY A 141 -6.26 14.14 -2.05
C GLY A 141 -5.24 13.76 -3.15
N VAL A 142 -4.09 13.17 -2.80
CA VAL A 142 -3.04 12.76 -3.74
C VAL A 142 -3.23 11.30 -4.14
N ALA A 143 -3.47 11.07 -5.44
CA ALA A 143 -3.43 9.74 -6.06
C ALA A 143 -1.99 9.19 -6.06
N LYS A 144 -1.51 8.71 -4.90
CA LYS A 144 -0.14 8.21 -4.69
C LYS A 144 0.17 6.94 -5.48
N LEU A 145 -0.85 6.21 -5.94
CA LEU A 145 -0.71 5.02 -6.75
C LEU A 145 -0.28 5.32 -8.19
N LYS A 146 -0.82 6.37 -8.80
CA LYS A 146 -0.48 6.78 -10.18
C LYS A 146 1.04 6.89 -10.41
N PRO A 147 1.81 7.71 -9.66
CA PRO A 147 3.25 7.82 -9.89
C PRO A 147 3.99 6.51 -9.59
N ALA A 148 3.49 5.67 -8.68
CA ALA A 148 4.09 4.36 -8.42
C ALA A 148 3.91 3.38 -9.59
N VAL A 149 2.73 3.38 -10.22
CA VAL A 149 2.43 2.59 -11.42
C VAL A 149 3.27 3.07 -12.61
N GLU A 150 3.37 4.38 -12.83
CA GLU A 150 4.21 4.97 -13.88
C GLU A 150 5.68 4.56 -13.71
N GLU A 151 6.20 4.66 -12.48
CA GLU A 151 7.57 4.24 -12.15
C GLU A 151 7.79 2.72 -12.35
N LEU A 152 6.78 1.91 -12.03
CA LEU A 152 6.83 0.47 -12.25
C LEU A 152 6.89 0.14 -13.75
N CYS A 153 6.08 0.82 -14.56
CA CYS A 153 6.09 0.68 -16.03
C CYS A 153 7.44 1.10 -16.62
N ARG A 154 8.00 2.23 -16.16
CA ARG A 154 9.32 2.71 -16.58
C ARG A 154 10.41 1.67 -16.32
N LYS A 155 10.41 1.03 -15.14
CA LYS A 155 11.36 -0.03 -14.80
C LYS A 155 11.26 -1.25 -15.72
N ALA A 156 10.05 -1.54 -16.20
CA ALA A 156 9.77 -2.67 -17.09
C ALA A 156 9.83 -2.33 -18.59
N ASN A 157 10.26 -1.12 -18.95
CA ASN A 157 10.24 -0.61 -20.32
C ASN A 157 8.84 -0.72 -20.99
N LEU A 158 7.79 -0.49 -20.21
CA LEU A 158 6.40 -0.52 -20.67
C LEU A 158 5.91 0.89 -20.98
N LYS A 159 5.15 1.02 -22.07
CA LYS A 159 4.42 2.27 -22.35
C LYS A 159 3.25 2.39 -21.38
N CYS A 160 3.13 3.54 -20.74
CA CYS A 160 2.05 3.83 -19.80
C CYS A 160 1.50 5.22 -20.08
N TRP A 161 0.18 5.36 -20.20
CA TRP A 161 -0.49 6.64 -20.41
C TRP A 161 -1.84 6.66 -19.72
N ILE A 162 -2.31 7.86 -19.39
CA ILE A 162 -3.57 8.05 -18.67
C ILE A 162 -4.72 8.09 -19.67
N ASP A 163 -5.88 7.55 -19.29
CA ASP A 163 -7.10 7.72 -20.08
C ASP A 163 -7.54 9.19 -20.11
N GLU A 164 -7.84 9.71 -21.30
CA GLU A 164 -8.18 11.13 -21.50
C GLU A 164 -9.50 11.55 -20.83
N LYS A 165 -10.41 10.58 -20.64
CA LYS A 165 -11.75 10.79 -20.06
C LYS A 165 -11.81 10.40 -18.59
N ASN A 166 -10.89 9.56 -18.12
CA ASN A 166 -10.82 9.10 -16.74
C ASN A 166 -9.39 9.09 -16.20
N THR A 167 -9.02 10.15 -15.47
CA THR A 167 -7.69 10.30 -14.88
C THR A 167 -7.34 9.26 -13.81
N GLY A 168 -8.31 8.44 -13.38
CA GLY A 168 -8.11 7.32 -12.47
C GLY A 168 -7.67 6.02 -13.14
N VAL A 169 -7.53 6.00 -14.48
CA VAL A 169 -7.16 4.82 -15.27
C VAL A 169 -5.85 5.08 -16.02
N LEU A 170 -4.94 4.11 -15.97
CA LEU A 170 -3.70 4.09 -16.73
C LEU A 170 -3.71 2.89 -17.68
N HIS A 171 -3.55 3.13 -18.96
CA HIS A 171 -3.33 2.09 -19.95
C HIS A 171 -1.85 1.71 -19.98
N ILE A 172 -1.56 0.41 -19.87
CA ILE A 172 -0.22 -0.16 -19.87
C ILE A 172 -0.08 -1.07 -21.10
N GLY A 173 0.76 -0.67 -22.06
CA GLY A 173 1.05 -1.51 -23.23
C GLY A 173 2.05 -2.61 -22.88
N LEU A 174 1.66 -3.87 -23.04
CA LEU A 174 2.45 -5.05 -22.61
C LEU A 174 3.46 -5.54 -23.66
N LYS A 175 3.41 -5.00 -24.87
CA LYS A 175 4.34 -5.36 -25.96
C LYS A 175 5.75 -4.84 -25.68
N ASN A 176 6.76 -5.64 -26.01
CA ASN A 176 8.19 -5.31 -25.87
C ASN A 176 8.64 -5.04 -24.42
N ALA A 177 7.93 -5.62 -23.45
CA ALA A 177 8.27 -5.54 -22.05
C ALA A 177 9.71 -6.05 -21.80
N SER A 178 10.45 -5.34 -20.96
CA SER A 178 11.74 -5.78 -20.41
C SER A 178 11.58 -5.91 -18.90
N ILE A 179 11.09 -7.07 -18.46
CA ILE A 179 10.79 -7.30 -17.05
C ILE A 179 12.09 -7.44 -16.25
N PRO A 180 12.31 -6.63 -15.20
CA PRO A 180 13.47 -6.76 -14.34
C PRO A 180 13.51 -8.13 -13.68
N GLN A 181 14.70 -8.73 -13.57
CA GLN A 181 14.83 -10.08 -13.01
C GLN A 181 14.27 -10.22 -11.59
N SER A 182 14.37 -9.15 -10.79
CA SER A 182 13.83 -9.08 -9.44
C SER A 182 12.30 -9.19 -9.34
N TRP A 183 11.58 -9.13 -10.48
CA TRP A 183 10.14 -9.37 -10.49
C TRP A 183 9.81 -10.85 -10.51
N TYR A 184 10.73 -11.71 -10.95
CA TYR A 184 10.51 -13.17 -10.93
C TYR A 184 10.71 -13.80 -9.55
N ASP A 185 11.20 -13.02 -8.58
CA ASP A 185 11.28 -13.43 -7.16
C ASP A 185 9.92 -13.37 -6.45
N ILE A 186 8.87 -12.89 -7.12
CA ILE A 186 7.50 -12.87 -6.59
C ILE A 186 6.74 -14.12 -7.06
N ASN A 187 5.69 -14.53 -6.33
CA ASN A 187 4.79 -15.57 -6.79
C ASN A 187 4.01 -15.08 -8.04
N PRO A 188 4.26 -15.62 -9.25
CA PRO A 188 3.58 -15.16 -10.46
C PRO A 188 2.13 -15.67 -10.55
N HIS A 189 1.71 -16.57 -9.66
CA HIS A 189 0.35 -17.13 -9.54
C HIS A 189 -0.38 -16.65 -8.27
N GLY A 190 0.04 -15.49 -7.72
CA GLY A 190 -0.70 -14.85 -6.63
C GLY A 190 -2.01 -14.22 -7.13
N ILE A 191 -2.73 -13.57 -6.22
CA ILE A 191 -4.03 -12.94 -6.53
C ILE A 191 -3.99 -11.97 -7.71
N GLY A 192 -2.86 -11.28 -7.93
CA GLY A 192 -2.71 -10.34 -9.04
C GLY A 192 -2.55 -11.00 -10.41
N ALA A 193 -2.28 -12.31 -10.46
CA ALA A 193 -2.22 -13.03 -11.72
C ALA A 193 -3.59 -13.10 -12.42
N MET A 194 -4.68 -13.03 -11.63
CA MET A 194 -6.06 -13.13 -12.10
C MET A 194 -6.24 -14.32 -13.05
N ASP A 195 -5.84 -15.50 -12.59
CA ASP A 195 -6.14 -16.75 -13.28
C ASP A 195 -7.58 -17.21 -12.98
N ASP A 196 -8.05 -18.25 -13.67
CA ASP A 196 -9.44 -18.71 -13.58
C ASP A 196 -9.91 -19.07 -12.15
N ASN A 197 -8.98 -19.26 -11.20
CA ASN A 197 -9.28 -19.61 -9.81
C ASN A 197 -8.94 -18.50 -8.81
N TYR A 198 -8.62 -17.28 -9.23
CA TYR A 198 -8.15 -16.25 -8.30
C TYR A 198 -9.22 -15.83 -7.26
N PHE A 199 -10.52 -16.04 -7.54
CA PHE A 199 -11.61 -15.87 -6.58
C PHE A 199 -11.67 -16.91 -5.46
N ALA A 200 -10.97 -18.04 -5.60
CA ALA A 200 -10.85 -19.05 -4.55
C ALA A 200 -9.91 -18.59 -3.41
N TYR A 201 -9.19 -17.48 -3.59
CA TYR A 201 -8.45 -16.86 -2.49
C TYR A 201 -9.44 -16.24 -1.50
N HIS A 202 -9.58 -16.84 -0.32
CA HIS A 202 -10.40 -16.27 0.75
C HIS A 202 -9.53 -15.53 1.77
N PRO A 203 -9.85 -14.27 2.15
CA PRO A 203 -9.10 -13.50 3.15
C PRO A 203 -9.01 -14.19 4.52
N ASN A 204 -9.97 -15.08 4.81
CA ASN A 204 -10.04 -15.82 6.07
C ASN A 204 -9.27 -17.15 6.04
N GLU A 205 -8.83 -17.61 4.87
CA GLU A 205 -8.16 -18.90 4.67
C GLU A 205 -6.69 -18.77 4.29
N ILE A 206 -6.13 -17.55 4.26
CA ILE A 206 -4.68 -17.35 4.09
C ILE A 206 -3.98 -18.13 5.21
N PRO A 207 -3.25 -19.22 4.90
CA PRO A 207 -2.61 -20.04 5.91
C PRO A 207 -1.62 -19.17 6.67
N GLN A 208 -1.56 -19.31 8.00
CA GLN A 208 -0.54 -18.67 8.84
C GLN A 208 0.92 -18.99 8.44
N GLY A 209 1.13 -19.77 7.37
CA GLY A 209 2.43 -20.16 6.82
C GLY A 209 2.76 -19.59 5.43
N HIS A 210 1.86 -18.89 4.72
CA HIS A 210 2.24 -18.14 3.52
C HIS A 210 2.63 -16.72 3.92
N GLN A 211 3.83 -16.59 4.48
CA GLN A 211 4.54 -15.33 4.36
C GLN A 211 4.80 -15.14 2.86
N PRO A 212 4.25 -14.12 2.16
CA PRO A 212 4.94 -13.65 0.97
C PRO A 212 6.37 -13.40 1.42
N SER A 213 7.34 -14.02 0.75
CA SER A 213 8.76 -13.82 0.99
C SER A 213 9.16 -12.40 0.60
N HIS A 214 8.57 -11.39 1.25
CA HIS A 214 9.17 -10.09 1.43
C HIS A 214 10.27 -10.25 2.45
N GLN A 215 11.33 -10.94 2.03
CA GLN A 215 12.60 -10.94 2.74
C GLN A 215 13.18 -9.53 2.62
N TYR A 216 12.66 -8.59 3.42
CA TYR A 216 13.47 -7.49 3.89
C TYR A 216 14.56 -8.13 4.74
N ASN A 217 15.67 -8.46 4.09
CA ASN A 217 16.85 -9.03 4.73
C ASN A 217 17.46 -8.00 5.68
N TYR A 218 16.90 -7.87 6.88
CA TYR A 218 17.58 -7.25 8.02
C TYR A 218 18.39 -8.33 8.72
N ALA A 219 19.45 -8.80 8.06
CA ALA A 219 20.53 -9.48 8.75
C ALA A 219 21.18 -8.47 9.70
N GLN A 220 20.85 -8.54 10.99
CA GLN A 220 21.62 -7.85 12.02
C GLN A 220 22.28 -8.92 12.89
N SER A 221 23.58 -9.09 12.65
CA SER A 221 24.50 -9.82 13.49
C SER A 221 24.44 -9.27 14.92
N GLN A 222 24.32 -10.18 15.89
CA GLN A 222 24.54 -9.84 17.30
C GLN A 222 25.99 -9.44 17.51
N PRO A 223 26.31 -8.34 18.20
CA PRO A 223 27.66 -8.11 18.67
C PRO A 223 27.89 -8.88 19.98
N GLN A 224 28.71 -9.94 19.92
CA GLN A 224 29.46 -10.41 21.09
C GLN A 224 30.54 -9.37 21.45
N PRO A 225 30.88 -9.21 22.73
CA PRO A 225 31.91 -8.27 23.14
C PRO A 225 33.30 -8.93 23.10
N GLN A 226 34.20 -8.45 22.24
CA GLN A 226 35.65 -8.55 22.45
C GLN A 226 36.43 -7.50 21.64
N GLN A 227 37.62 -7.19 22.13
CA GLN A 227 38.33 -5.90 22.10
C GLN A 227 39.01 -5.52 20.75
N GLN A 228 39.16 -4.20 20.58
CA GLN A 228 40.17 -3.43 19.82
C GLN A 228 40.73 -4.00 18.50
N ALA A 229 40.41 -3.37 17.37
CA ALA A 229 41.35 -2.52 16.59
C ALA A 229 40.75 -2.12 15.24
N ASN A 230 41.26 -0.98 14.75
CA ASN A 230 40.80 -0.13 13.66
C ASN A 230 40.90 -0.77 12.26
N THR A 231 39.85 -0.72 11.43
CA THR A 231 39.78 0.00 10.13
C THR A 231 38.57 -0.42 9.27
N ASN A 232 37.71 0.57 9.02
CA ASN A 232 37.03 0.87 7.74
C ASN A 232 36.16 -0.19 7.04
N ILE A 233 34.88 -0.35 7.44
CA ILE A 233 33.75 -0.79 6.58
C ILE A 233 32.42 -0.14 7.05
N GLN A 234 31.75 0.60 6.16
CA GLN A 234 30.37 1.13 6.33
C GLN A 234 29.30 0.02 6.16
N PRO A 235 28.23 -0.03 6.99
CA PRO A 235 27.04 -0.83 6.68
C PRO A 235 25.75 0.01 6.55
N TYR A 236 25.06 -0.18 5.42
CA TYR A 236 23.89 0.52 4.88
C TYR A 236 22.53 0.23 5.57
N HIS A 237 22.52 -0.21 6.83
CA HIS A 237 21.30 -0.74 7.48
C HIS A 237 20.40 0.30 8.17
N GLN A 238 20.74 1.59 8.09
CA GLN A 238 20.03 2.69 8.77
C GLN A 238 19.07 3.48 7.87
N GLN A 239 19.08 3.23 6.55
CA GLN A 239 18.46 4.11 5.56
C GLN A 239 16.95 3.86 5.31
N ASN A 240 16.44 2.63 5.54
CA ASN A 240 15.02 2.30 5.31
C ASN A 240 14.15 2.42 6.59
N TYR A 241 14.77 2.31 7.77
CA TYR A 241 14.15 2.73 9.04
C TYR A 241 13.80 4.23 9.05
N HIS A 242 14.50 5.04 8.24
CA HIS A 242 14.36 6.50 8.12
C HIS A 242 13.19 6.97 7.22
N GLN A 243 12.70 6.16 6.27
CA GLN A 243 11.71 6.67 5.28
C GLN A 243 10.24 6.42 5.67
N GLN A 244 9.94 5.42 6.51
CA GLN A 244 8.55 5.22 6.97
C GLN A 244 8.24 5.94 8.30
N GLN A 245 9.25 6.20 9.15
CA GLN A 245 9.09 7.19 10.23
C GLN A 245 8.72 8.58 9.69
N GLN A 246 9.17 8.95 8.48
CA GLN A 246 8.76 10.19 7.80
C GLN A 246 7.25 10.26 7.51
N GLN A 247 6.55 9.13 7.24
CA GLN A 247 5.09 9.12 7.09
C GLN A 247 4.35 9.20 8.43
N GLN A 248 4.92 8.64 9.51
CA GLN A 248 4.33 8.73 10.86
C GLN A 248 4.50 10.12 11.51
N GLN A 249 5.56 10.90 11.22
CA GLN A 249 5.71 12.28 11.74
C GLN A 249 4.88 13.33 10.97
N GLN A 250 4.62 13.14 9.67
CA GLN A 250 3.78 14.08 8.92
C GLN A 250 2.30 14.03 9.33
N GLN A 251 1.78 12.87 9.73
CA GLN A 251 0.43 12.80 10.31
C GLN A 251 0.34 13.40 11.73
N GLN A 252 1.41 13.36 12.52
CA GLN A 252 1.45 14.08 13.82
C GLN A 252 1.52 15.61 13.65
N HIS A 253 2.25 16.13 12.65
CA HIS A 253 2.32 17.57 12.34
C HIS A 253 0.97 18.14 11.84
N ASN A 254 0.18 17.36 11.10
CA ASN A 254 -1.18 17.75 10.67
C ASN A 254 -2.19 17.77 11.82
N ASN A 255 -2.06 16.88 12.81
CA ASN A 255 -2.97 16.87 13.96
C ASN A 255 -2.75 18.07 14.90
N ASN A 256 -1.51 18.53 15.09
CA ASN A 256 -1.23 19.69 15.95
C ASN A 256 -1.70 21.02 15.34
N ASN A 257 -1.57 21.20 14.02
CA ASN A 257 -2.01 22.42 13.32
C ASN A 257 -3.55 22.56 13.30
N ASN A 258 -4.28 21.44 13.23
CA ASN A 258 -5.75 21.43 13.28
C ASN A 258 -6.27 21.77 14.68
N GLU A 259 -5.58 21.36 15.74
CA GLU A 259 -5.94 21.71 17.12
C GLU A 259 -5.63 23.19 17.43
N GLU A 260 -4.50 23.74 16.99
CA GLU A 260 -4.20 25.18 17.14
C GLU A 260 -5.17 26.06 16.35
N MET A 261 -5.54 25.66 15.13
CA MET A 261 -6.51 26.41 14.32
C MET A 261 -7.92 26.35 14.92
N ALA A 262 -8.33 25.20 15.48
CA ALA A 262 -9.61 25.06 16.18
C ALA A 262 -9.66 25.92 17.47
N LEU A 263 -8.56 26.01 18.22
CA LEU A 263 -8.46 26.87 19.41
C LEU A 263 -8.46 28.37 19.05
N ALA A 264 -7.80 28.76 17.96
CA ALA A 264 -7.82 30.13 17.46
C ALA A 264 -9.21 30.56 16.97
N LEU A 265 -9.93 29.69 16.25
CA LEU A 265 -11.30 29.98 15.80
C LEU A 265 -12.29 30.07 16.96
N CYS A 266 -12.17 29.21 17.98
CA CYS A 266 -13.01 29.26 19.18
C CYS A 266 -12.78 30.55 19.99
N SER A 267 -11.53 31.03 20.11
CA SER A 267 -11.22 32.25 20.85
C SER A 267 -11.70 33.52 20.11
N VAL A 268 -11.60 33.56 18.79
CA VAL A 268 -12.14 34.65 17.96
C VAL A 268 -13.67 34.66 17.99
N ALA A 269 -14.32 33.50 17.89
CA ALA A 269 -15.78 33.40 18.00
C ALA A 269 -16.28 33.85 19.39
N ALA A 270 -15.59 33.49 20.46
CA ALA A 270 -15.93 33.91 21.82
C ALA A 270 -15.71 35.42 22.05
N ALA A 271 -14.70 36.02 21.42
CA ALA A 271 -14.45 37.46 21.48
C ALA A 271 -15.51 38.25 20.69
N LEU A 272 -15.90 37.76 19.51
CA LEU A 272 -16.97 38.37 18.71
C LEU A 272 -18.33 38.26 19.40
N PHE A 273 -18.65 37.14 20.03
CA PHE A 273 -19.89 37.00 20.81
C PHE A 273 -19.97 37.97 22.00
N LYS A 274 -18.83 38.25 22.66
CA LYS A 274 -18.75 39.22 23.77
C LYS A 274 -18.85 40.67 23.32
N CYS A 275 -18.48 40.98 22.08
CA CYS A 275 -18.58 42.33 21.52
C CYS A 275 -19.98 42.65 20.94
N PHE A 276 -20.77 41.63 20.58
CA PHE A 276 -22.12 41.82 20.00
C PHE A 276 -23.27 41.76 21.02
N TYR A 277 -23.02 41.34 22.26
CA TYR A 277 -24.04 41.21 23.33
C TYR A 277 -23.76 42.07 24.58
N ARG A 278 -23.11 43.22 24.40
CA ARG A 278 -23.06 44.28 25.41
C ARG A 278 -23.79 45.52 24.94
#